data_AF-A0AAD8EQJ9-F1
#
_entry.id   AF-A0AAD8EQJ9-F1
#
_cell.length_a   1.000
_cell.length_b   1.000
_cell.length_c   1.000
_cell.angle_alpha   90.00
_cell.angle_beta   90.00
_cell.angle_gamma   90.00
#
_symmetry.space_group_name_H-M   'P 1'
#
loop_
_entity.id
_entity.type
_entity.pdbx_description
1 polymer ?
#
loop_
_entity_poly.entity_id
_entity_poly.type
_entity_poly.pdbx_seq_one_letter_code
_entity_poly.pdbx_strand_id
1 'polypeptide(L)'
;GPIVPDNKTLQKEWERKLKTIERMARYPLIHKCQKEDGSTSIVPFSIRLKPKHKRPRCFLDVGMKNDRFLGRMIIELYDDFVPQTAANFLSLCEGTHDLTYKGCPFHLIIPGIKCQGGDITKFSGIGGVSIYGEIFPDENFILQHSGPGVLSMANTGCNSNNSQFNITFKRLLCLNGKNVVFGKIIRGLNNLFK
;
A
#
# COMPACT_ATOMS: atom_id res chain seq x y z
N GLY A 1 -33.24 -36.35 8.07
CA GLY A 1 -31.81 -36.13 8.32
C GLY A 1 -31.36 -34.85 7.63
N PRO A 2 -30.30 -34.17 8.09
CA PRO A 2 -29.82 -32.96 7.43
C PRO A 2 -29.32 -33.30 6.02
N ILE A 3 -29.74 -32.49 5.05
CA ILE A 3 -29.37 -32.64 3.64
C ILE A 3 -27.91 -32.22 3.50
N VAL A 4 -27.03 -33.15 3.13
CA VAL A 4 -25.63 -32.85 2.81
C VAL A 4 -25.60 -32.19 1.43
N PRO A 5 -25.02 -30.98 1.28
CA PRO A 5 -24.97 -30.31 -0.02
C PRO A 5 -24.14 -31.11 -1.02
N ASP A 6 -24.59 -31.18 -2.27
CA ASP A 6 -23.85 -31.86 -3.32
C ASP A 6 -22.51 -31.16 -3.62
N ASN A 7 -21.59 -31.91 -4.24
CA ASN A 7 -20.22 -31.47 -4.48
C ASN A 7 -20.11 -30.24 -5.41
N LYS A 8 -21.02 -30.07 -6.39
CA LYS A 8 -21.08 -28.86 -7.24
C LYS A 8 -21.57 -27.65 -6.46
N THR A 9 -22.49 -27.85 -5.52
CA THR A 9 -22.99 -26.79 -4.64
C THR A 9 -21.88 -26.28 -3.70
N LEU A 10 -21.11 -27.20 -3.10
CA LEU A 10 -19.94 -26.88 -2.28
C LEU A 10 -18.86 -26.13 -3.09
N GLN A 11 -18.60 -26.54 -4.33
CA GLN A 11 -17.60 -25.91 -5.18
C GLN A 11 -18.00 -24.48 -5.59
N LYS A 12 -19.27 -24.25 -5.93
CA LYS A 12 -19.80 -22.89 -6.16
C LYS A 12 -19.73 -22.01 -4.92
N GLU A 13 -20.02 -22.55 -3.74
CA GLU A 13 -19.88 -21.81 -2.49
C GLU A 13 -18.42 -21.46 -2.18
N TRP A 14 -17.50 -22.39 -2.43
CA TRP A 14 -16.07 -22.17 -2.29
C TRP A 14 -15.58 -21.08 -3.25
N GLU A 15 -15.99 -21.11 -4.52
CA GLU A 15 -15.65 -20.05 -5.49
C GLU A 15 -16.25 -18.69 -5.11
N ARG A 16 -17.48 -18.65 -4.58
CA ARG A 16 -18.08 -17.42 -4.04
C ARG A 16 -17.33 -16.91 -2.82
N LYS A 17 -16.93 -17.79 -1.91
CA LYS A 17 -16.11 -17.47 -0.74
C LYS A 17 -14.74 -16.97 -1.18
N LEU A 18 -14.07 -17.62 -2.12
CA LEU A 18 -12.80 -17.18 -2.69
C LEU A 18 -12.92 -15.82 -3.38
N LYS A 19 -13.91 -15.61 -4.26
CA LYS A 19 -14.16 -14.28 -4.85
C LYS A 19 -14.45 -13.23 -3.79
N THR A 20 -15.12 -13.60 -2.70
CA THR A 20 -15.38 -12.71 -1.57
C THR A 20 -14.10 -12.43 -0.79
N ILE A 21 -13.26 -13.44 -0.55
CA ILE A 21 -11.95 -13.33 0.11
C ILE A 21 -10.99 -12.50 -0.75
N GLU A 22 -10.92 -12.70 -2.06
CA GLU A 22 -10.16 -11.87 -3.00
C GLU A 22 -10.72 -10.44 -3.08
N ARG A 23 -12.05 -10.29 -3.01
CA ARG A 23 -12.70 -8.98 -2.91
C ARG A 23 -12.42 -8.31 -1.55
N MET A 24 -12.30 -9.07 -0.48
CA MET A 24 -11.97 -8.58 0.86
C MET A 24 -10.48 -8.31 1.01
N ALA A 25 -9.62 -9.08 0.34
CA ALA A 25 -8.16 -8.89 0.26
C ALA A 25 -7.77 -7.72 -0.66
N ARG A 26 -8.71 -7.16 -1.41
CA ARG A 26 -8.60 -5.82 -2.02
C ARG A 26 -8.69 -4.69 -0.99
N TYR A 27 -9.22 -4.96 0.20
CA TYR A 27 -9.28 -4.00 1.30
C TYR A 27 -8.21 -4.38 2.34
N PRO A 28 -7.45 -3.42 2.88
CA PRO A 28 -6.59 -3.67 4.02
C PRO A 28 -7.43 -4.18 5.18
N LEU A 29 -6.95 -5.21 5.88
CA LEU A 29 -7.52 -5.59 7.17
C LEU A 29 -7.37 -4.37 8.10
N ILE A 30 -8.41 -3.98 8.82
CA ILE A 30 -8.40 -2.85 9.76
C ILE A 30 -8.10 -3.37 11.16
N HIS A 31 -7.27 -2.67 11.96
CA HIS A 31 -7.15 -2.99 13.40
C HIS A 31 -7.92 -2.01 14.28
N LYS A 32 -8.36 -2.54 15.42
CA LYS A 32 -8.80 -1.81 16.62
C LYS A 32 -7.77 -0.75 17.00
N CYS A 33 -8.22 0.49 17.19
CA CYS A 33 -7.43 1.49 17.90
C CYS A 33 -7.50 1.16 19.41
N GLN A 34 -6.37 0.87 20.05
CA GLN A 34 -6.29 0.93 21.51
C GLN A 34 -6.13 2.40 21.89
N LYS A 35 -7.03 2.90 22.73
CA LYS A 35 -6.86 4.21 23.35
C LYS A 35 -5.82 4.08 24.48
N GLU A 36 -5.14 5.18 24.80
CA GLU A 36 -4.12 5.25 25.88
C GLU A 36 -4.68 4.88 27.27
N ASP A 37 -6.01 4.89 27.42
CA ASP A 37 -6.74 4.48 28.63
C ASP A 37 -6.99 2.96 28.74
N GLY A 38 -6.47 2.15 27.82
CA GLY A 38 -6.69 0.70 27.79
C GLY A 38 -8.08 0.28 27.28
N SER A 39 -8.95 1.22 26.91
CA SER A 39 -10.28 0.91 26.38
C SER A 39 -10.20 0.50 24.90
N THR A 40 -10.78 -0.65 24.59
CA THR A 40 -10.86 -1.18 23.22
C THR A 40 -12.20 -0.80 22.60
N SER A 41 -12.21 0.17 21.69
CA SER A 41 -13.42 0.46 20.90
C SER A 41 -13.54 -0.54 19.75
N ILE A 42 -14.62 -1.32 19.72
CA ILE A 42 -14.94 -2.21 18.60
C ILE A 42 -15.51 -1.32 17.48
N VAL A 43 -14.69 -0.96 16.49
CA VAL A 43 -15.22 -0.52 15.20
C VAL A 43 -15.77 -1.77 14.51
N PRO A 44 -17.09 -1.87 14.28
CA PRO A 44 -17.66 -3.07 13.71
C PRO A 44 -17.09 -3.29 12.31
N PHE A 45 -16.75 -4.55 12.01
CA PHE A 45 -16.28 -5.06 10.72
C PHE A 45 -17.18 -4.66 9.52
N SER A 46 -18.38 -4.18 9.80
CA SER A 46 -19.42 -3.76 8.86
C SER A 46 -19.30 -2.34 8.34
N ILE A 47 -18.16 -1.64 8.46
CA ILE A 47 -17.93 -0.51 7.54
C ILE A 47 -17.84 -1.12 6.14
N ARG A 48 -18.96 -1.12 5.42
CA ARG A 48 -19.01 -1.34 3.98
C ARG A 48 -18.22 -0.20 3.35
N LEU A 49 -16.90 -0.36 3.29
CA LEU A 49 -15.97 0.56 2.64
C LEU A 49 -16.08 0.41 1.14
N LYS A 50 -17.29 0.67 0.60
CA LYS A 50 -17.35 1.12 -0.78
C LYS A 50 -16.64 2.47 -0.77
N PRO A 51 -15.58 2.66 -1.56
CA PRO A 51 -14.94 3.95 -1.64
C PRO A 51 -16.01 4.97 -2.05
N LYS A 52 -16.03 6.13 -1.39
CA LYS A 52 -17.05 7.18 -1.61
C LYS A 52 -17.03 7.67 -3.08
N HIS A 53 -15.89 7.50 -3.73
CA HIS A 53 -15.63 7.87 -5.10
C HIS A 53 -14.66 6.87 -5.74
N LYS A 54 -14.38 7.06 -7.03
CA LYS A 54 -13.35 6.28 -7.72
C LYS A 54 -11.97 6.75 -7.26
N ARG A 55 -11.23 5.86 -6.60
CA ARG A 55 -9.86 6.12 -6.15
C ARG A 55 -8.91 6.50 -7.29
N PRO A 56 -7.99 7.45 -7.07
CA PRO A 56 -6.92 7.78 -8.00
C PRO A 56 -6.04 6.58 -8.30
N ARG A 57 -5.48 6.56 -9.50
CA ARG A 57 -4.53 5.56 -9.94
C ARG A 57 -3.34 6.23 -10.59
N CYS A 58 -2.15 5.77 -10.25
CA CYS A 58 -0.92 6.15 -10.91
C CYS A 58 -0.19 4.89 -11.39
N PHE A 59 0.96 5.09 -12.02
CA PHE A 59 1.81 3.98 -12.44
C PHE A 59 3.28 4.27 -12.21
N LEU A 60 4.05 3.19 -12.09
CA LEU A 60 5.51 3.23 -12.13
C LEU A 60 5.97 2.28 -13.23
N ASP A 61 6.72 2.80 -14.18
CA ASP A 61 7.44 1.99 -15.15
C ASP A 61 8.78 1.58 -14.54
N VAL A 62 8.97 0.28 -14.36
CA VAL A 62 10.15 -0.27 -13.68
C VAL A 62 11.12 -0.84 -14.71
N GLY A 63 12.39 -0.49 -14.56
CA GLY A 63 13.48 -1.02 -15.36
C GLY A 63 14.69 -1.35 -14.49
N MET A 64 15.61 -2.10 -15.08
CA MET A 64 16.94 -2.33 -14.53
C MET A 64 17.87 -1.18 -14.89
N LYS A 65 19.01 -1.07 -14.20
CA LYS A 65 20.04 -0.04 -14.45
C LYS A 65 20.59 -0.04 -15.88
N ASN A 66 20.50 -1.16 -16.60
CA ASN A 66 20.90 -1.29 -18.00
C ASN A 66 19.76 -0.99 -18.99
N ASP A 67 18.80 -0.15 -18.58
CA ASP A 67 17.61 0.24 -19.35
C ASP A 67 16.68 -0.91 -19.78
N ARG A 68 16.88 -2.12 -19.24
CA ARG A 68 15.97 -3.23 -19.48
C ARG A 68 14.64 -2.95 -18.79
N PHE A 69 13.60 -2.73 -19.57
CA PHE A 69 12.24 -2.56 -19.08
C PHE A 69 11.68 -3.87 -18.49
N LEU A 70 11.29 -3.84 -17.21
CA LEU A 70 10.68 -4.98 -16.52
C LEU A 70 9.16 -4.97 -16.62
N GLY A 71 8.56 -3.77 -16.68
CA GLY A 71 7.15 -3.57 -16.92
C GLY A 71 6.53 -2.45 -16.08
N ARG A 72 5.26 -2.19 -16.35
CA ARG A 72 4.46 -1.19 -15.66
C ARG A 72 3.74 -1.76 -14.44
N MET A 73 3.83 -1.08 -13.31
CA MET A 73 2.99 -1.31 -12.14
C MET A 73 1.86 -0.28 -12.10
N ILE A 74 0.62 -0.73 -11.93
CA ILE A 74 -0.54 0.15 -11.72
C ILE A 74 -0.90 0.12 -10.25
N ILE A 75 -0.96 1.30 -9.64
CA ILE A 75 -1.20 1.49 -8.21
C ILE A 75 -2.55 2.19 -8.04
N GLU A 76 -3.38 1.68 -7.14
CA GLU A 76 -4.58 2.36 -6.66
C GLU A 76 -4.29 2.98 -5.30
N LEU A 77 -4.61 4.26 -5.14
CA LEU A 77 -4.34 5.05 -3.94
C LEU A 77 -5.58 5.16 -3.07
N TYR A 78 -5.42 5.05 -1.75
CA TYR A 78 -6.50 5.03 -0.77
C TYR A 78 -6.81 6.43 -0.23
N ASP A 79 -7.09 7.37 -1.12
CA ASP A 79 -7.38 8.77 -0.78
C ASP A 79 -8.66 8.98 0.04
N ASP A 80 -9.55 7.98 0.07
CA ASP A 80 -10.69 7.93 0.98
C ASP A 80 -10.32 7.65 2.44
N PHE A 81 -9.09 7.20 2.71
CA PHE A 81 -8.55 6.98 4.05
C PHE A 81 -7.41 7.94 4.39
N VAL A 82 -6.53 8.20 3.43
CA VAL A 82 -5.30 8.97 3.62
C VAL A 82 -5.12 9.97 2.46
N PRO A 83 -6.02 10.97 2.33
CA PRO A 83 -6.00 11.91 1.22
C PRO A 83 -4.68 12.68 1.08
N GLN A 84 -4.04 13.09 2.17
CA GLN A 84 -2.76 13.82 2.09
C GLN A 84 -1.63 12.90 1.63
N THR A 85 -1.55 11.70 2.19
CA THR A 85 -0.52 10.71 1.82
C THR A 85 -0.68 10.28 0.36
N ALA A 86 -1.91 10.05 -0.08
CA ALA A 86 -2.23 9.70 -1.46
C ALA A 86 -1.90 10.85 -2.43
N ALA A 87 -2.25 12.10 -2.08
CA ALA A 87 -1.95 13.26 -2.90
C ALA A 87 -0.43 13.47 -3.07
N ASN A 88 0.35 13.33 -1.98
CA ASN A 88 1.82 13.39 -2.05
C ASN A 88 2.39 12.37 -3.03
N PHE A 89 2.00 11.10 -2.91
CA PHE A 89 2.52 10.05 -3.79
C PHE A 89 2.10 10.26 -5.26
N LEU A 90 0.85 10.67 -5.50
CA LEU A 90 0.34 10.94 -6.84
C LEU A 90 1.11 12.09 -7.51
N SER A 91 1.29 13.18 -6.78
CA SER A 91 1.99 14.39 -7.22
C SER A 91 3.46 14.10 -7.57
N LEU A 92 4.13 13.23 -6.80
CA LEU A 92 5.48 12.74 -7.09
C LEU A 92 5.54 11.77 -8.29
N CYS A 93 4.49 10.99 -8.54
CA CYS A 93 4.36 10.21 -9.78
C CYS A 93 4.18 11.11 -11.02
N GLU A 94 3.43 12.21 -10.89
CA GLU A 94 3.16 13.16 -11.97
C GLU A 94 4.35 14.10 -12.25
N GLY A 95 5.24 14.29 -11.27
CA GLY A 95 6.41 15.17 -11.43
C GLY A 95 6.09 16.65 -11.21
N THR A 96 5.05 16.96 -10.44
CA THR A 96 4.67 18.35 -10.15
C THR A 96 5.65 18.99 -9.15
N HIS A 97 5.77 20.32 -9.16
CA HIS A 97 6.67 21.08 -8.27
C HIS A 97 8.15 20.69 -8.39
N ASP A 98 8.58 20.23 -9.56
CA ASP A 98 9.93 19.72 -9.82
C ASP A 98 10.34 18.51 -8.94
N LEU A 99 9.37 17.87 -8.27
CA LEU A 99 9.57 16.67 -7.46
C LEU A 99 9.02 15.45 -8.20
N THR A 100 9.86 14.47 -8.49
CA THR A 100 9.46 13.30 -9.28
C THR A 100 10.10 11.99 -8.83
N TYR A 101 9.36 10.89 -8.95
CA TYR A 101 9.91 9.54 -8.85
C TYR A 101 10.64 9.08 -10.12
N LYS A 102 10.57 9.82 -11.23
CA LYS A 102 11.24 9.44 -12.47
C LYS A 102 12.75 9.35 -12.26
N GLY A 103 13.33 8.19 -12.57
CA GLY A 103 14.76 7.92 -12.37
C GLY A 103 15.17 7.60 -10.94
N CYS A 104 14.23 7.63 -9.98
CA CYS A 104 14.49 7.23 -8.60
C CYS A 104 14.61 5.69 -8.50
N PRO A 105 15.70 5.14 -7.93
CA PRO A 105 15.87 3.71 -7.79
C PRO A 105 15.08 3.16 -6.60
N PHE A 106 14.87 1.84 -6.63
CA PHE A 106 14.62 1.08 -5.40
C PHE A 106 15.98 0.83 -4.71
N HIS A 107 16.35 1.70 -3.78
CA HIS A 107 17.66 1.66 -3.11
C HIS A 107 17.79 0.52 -2.10
N LEU A 108 16.69 -0.05 -1.62
CA LEU A 108 16.69 -1.18 -0.71
C LEU A 108 15.72 -2.27 -1.16
N ILE A 109 16.23 -3.46 -1.45
CA ILE A 109 15.45 -4.64 -1.81
C ILE A 109 15.77 -5.75 -0.82
N ILE A 110 14.76 -6.23 -0.10
CA ILE A 110 14.86 -7.36 0.82
C ILE A 110 14.08 -8.53 0.21
N PRO A 111 14.75 -9.54 -0.38
CA PRO A 111 14.10 -10.63 -1.10
C PRO A 111 12.98 -11.29 -0.29
N GLY A 112 11.80 -11.43 -0.91
CA GLY A 112 10.62 -12.06 -0.30
C GLY A 112 9.96 -11.25 0.83
N ILE A 113 10.46 -10.07 1.19
CA ILE A 113 9.93 -9.25 2.28
C ILE A 113 9.32 -7.95 1.74
N LYS A 114 10.14 -7.06 1.18
CA LYS A 114 9.73 -5.77 0.64
C LYS A 114 10.82 -5.18 -0.26
N CYS A 115 10.47 -4.19 -1.07
CA CYS A 115 11.42 -3.19 -1.57
C CYS A 115 11.04 -1.80 -1.05
N GLN A 116 12.02 -0.90 -1.06
CA GLN A 116 11.88 0.49 -0.68
C GLN A 116 12.56 1.36 -1.73
N GLY A 117 11.90 2.46 -2.07
CA GLY A 117 12.35 3.46 -3.04
C GLY A 117 11.83 4.83 -2.65
N GLY A 118 11.91 5.77 -3.58
CA GLY A 118 11.37 7.12 -3.40
C GLY A 118 12.28 8.06 -2.63
N ASP A 119 13.56 7.75 -2.46
CA ASP A 119 14.54 8.77 -2.10
C ASP A 119 14.88 9.59 -3.36
N ILE A 120 14.12 10.66 -3.59
CA ILE A 120 14.22 11.49 -4.79
C ILE A 120 15.33 12.54 -4.71
N THR A 121 16.02 12.67 -3.57
CA THR A 121 17.06 13.70 -3.37
C THR A 121 18.47 13.13 -3.26
N LYS A 122 18.63 11.93 -2.66
CA LYS A 122 19.94 11.29 -2.46
C LYS A 122 20.05 9.89 -3.07
N PHE A 123 18.94 9.29 -3.46
CA PHE A 123 18.88 7.95 -4.08
C PHE A 123 19.51 6.81 -3.24
N SER A 124 19.69 7.01 -1.94
CA SER A 124 20.42 6.09 -1.05
C SER A 124 19.63 5.69 0.20
N GLY A 125 18.48 6.31 0.43
CA GLY A 125 17.60 6.10 1.57
C GLY A 125 17.79 7.09 2.72
N ILE A 126 18.76 8.01 2.62
CA ILE A 126 18.99 9.06 3.64
C ILE A 126 18.25 10.37 3.32
N GLY A 127 17.73 10.50 2.10
CA GLY A 127 17.05 11.70 1.63
C GLY A 127 15.53 11.56 1.54
N GLY A 128 14.97 12.24 0.55
CA GLY A 128 13.54 12.38 0.32
C GLY A 128 12.96 13.70 0.81
N VAL A 129 11.88 14.13 0.16
CA VAL A 129 11.14 15.36 0.47
C VAL A 129 9.70 15.17 0.00
N SER A 130 8.73 15.71 0.73
CA SER A 130 7.32 15.67 0.33
C SER A 130 6.92 16.94 -0.40
N ILE A 131 5.74 16.92 -1.02
CA ILE A 131 5.15 18.12 -1.63
C ILE A 131 4.74 19.17 -0.57
N TYR A 132 4.79 18.79 0.71
CA TYR A 132 4.45 19.64 1.86
C TYR A 132 5.69 20.18 2.60
N GLY A 133 6.90 19.87 2.13
CA GLY A 133 8.17 20.18 2.81
C GLY A 133 8.98 18.92 3.11
N GLU A 134 10.01 19.04 3.97
CA GLU A 134 10.94 17.94 4.28
C GLU A 134 10.24 16.68 4.78
N ILE A 135 9.29 16.84 5.71
CA ILE A 135 8.49 15.76 6.28
C ILE A 135 7.03 16.19 6.53
N PHE A 136 6.13 15.21 6.64
CA PHE A 136 4.73 15.39 7.03
C PHE A 136 4.27 14.31 8.03
N PRO A 137 3.23 14.58 8.85
CA PRO A 137 2.81 13.69 9.93
C PRO A 137 2.18 12.38 9.46
N ASP A 138 2.05 11.41 10.36
CA ASP A 138 1.32 10.17 10.10
C ASP A 138 -0.18 10.45 10.03
N GLU A 139 -0.80 10.25 8.86
CA GLU A 139 -2.20 10.62 8.66
C GLU A 139 -3.19 9.72 9.42
N ASN A 140 -2.97 8.39 9.40
CA ASN A 140 -3.58 7.40 10.30
C ASN A 140 -3.01 6.00 10.05
N PHE A 141 -3.38 5.05 10.91
CA PHE A 141 -2.99 3.63 10.81
C PHE A 141 -4.18 2.68 10.68
N ILE A 142 -5.29 3.14 10.08
CA ILE A 142 -6.50 2.34 9.91
C ILE A 142 -6.21 1.10 9.04
N LEU A 143 -5.38 1.27 8.01
CA LEU A 143 -5.05 0.25 7.02
C LEU A 143 -3.79 -0.53 7.43
N GLN A 144 -3.78 -1.84 7.17
CA GLN A 144 -2.67 -2.73 7.51
C GLN A 144 -1.89 -3.23 6.29
N HIS A 145 -0.66 -3.69 6.56
CA HIS A 145 0.21 -4.41 5.63
C HIS A 145 -0.28 -5.85 5.44
N SER A 146 -1.46 -5.99 4.84
CA SER A 146 -2.25 -7.22 4.80
C SER A 146 -1.71 -8.30 3.85
N GLY A 147 -0.79 -7.97 2.95
CA GLY A 147 -0.24 -8.93 2.01
C GLY A 147 0.72 -8.28 0.99
N PRO A 148 1.07 -9.01 -0.08
CA PRO A 148 1.91 -8.51 -1.16
C PRO A 148 1.28 -7.34 -1.93
N GLY A 149 2.13 -6.47 -2.47
CA GLY A 149 1.77 -5.31 -3.28
C GLY A 149 1.16 -4.15 -2.51
N VAL A 150 1.17 -4.18 -1.17
CA VAL A 150 0.72 -3.03 -0.36
C VAL A 150 1.80 -1.95 -0.37
N LEU A 151 1.39 -0.71 -0.57
CA LEU A 151 2.25 0.47 -0.44
C LEU A 151 2.09 1.11 0.93
N SER A 152 3.20 1.47 1.55
CA SER A 152 3.22 2.25 2.79
C SER A 152 4.38 3.23 2.84
N MET A 153 4.24 4.31 3.61
CA MET A 153 5.31 5.29 3.79
C MET A 153 6.50 4.65 4.49
N ALA A 154 7.71 4.94 4.02
CA ALA A 154 8.91 4.73 4.82
C ALA A 154 9.15 5.99 5.67
N ASN A 155 9.55 5.78 6.93
CA ASN A 155 9.78 6.85 7.89
C ASN A 155 10.94 6.45 8.83
N THR A 156 11.50 7.44 9.54
CA THR A 156 12.58 7.27 10.52
C THR A 156 12.10 7.39 11.97
N GLY A 157 10.78 7.39 12.16
CA GLY A 157 10.10 7.59 13.43
C GLY A 157 8.69 8.14 13.19
N CYS A 158 7.93 8.35 14.27
CA CYS A 158 6.59 8.94 14.18
C CYS A 158 6.65 10.30 13.46
N ASN A 159 5.67 10.56 12.60
CA ASN A 159 5.47 11.83 11.91
C ASN A 159 6.64 12.30 11.04
N SER A 160 7.37 11.36 10.43
CA SER A 160 8.54 11.66 9.57
C SER A 160 8.37 11.14 8.14
N ASN A 161 7.14 11.20 7.60
CA ASN A 161 6.88 10.76 6.24
C ASN A 161 7.44 11.77 5.23
N ASN A 162 8.05 11.30 4.14
CA ASN A 162 8.53 12.15 3.06
C ASN A 162 8.16 11.55 1.68
N SER A 163 9.07 11.49 0.70
CA SER A 163 8.84 10.81 -0.57
C SER A 163 9.07 9.28 -0.54
N GLN A 164 9.77 8.76 0.48
CA GLN A 164 10.15 7.35 0.51
C GLN A 164 8.97 6.43 0.82
N PHE A 165 8.91 5.28 0.15
CA PHE A 165 7.83 4.32 0.29
C PHE A 165 8.34 2.87 0.25
N ASN A 166 7.55 1.97 0.83
CA ASN A 166 7.73 0.53 0.78
C ASN A 166 6.71 -0.10 -0.18
N ILE A 167 7.11 -1.17 -0.87
CA ILE A 167 6.21 -2.13 -1.50
C ILE A 167 6.44 -3.49 -0.85
N THR A 168 5.39 -4.07 -0.27
CA THR A 168 5.48 -5.37 0.42
C THR A 168 5.46 -6.55 -0.55
N PHE A 169 6.21 -7.62 -0.26
CA PHE A 169 6.14 -8.89 -0.97
C PHE A 169 5.44 -10.00 -0.17
N LYS A 170 5.15 -9.73 1.10
CA LYS A 170 4.36 -10.58 2.00
C LYS A 170 3.59 -9.71 3.00
N ARG A 171 2.76 -10.34 3.84
CA ARG A 171 2.12 -9.67 4.99
C ARG A 171 3.18 -9.25 6.01
N LEU A 172 3.16 -7.99 6.45
CA LEU A 172 4.17 -7.41 7.37
C LEU A 172 3.51 -6.76 8.59
N LEU A 173 3.04 -7.58 9.54
CA LEU A 173 2.38 -7.10 10.75
C LEU A 173 3.26 -6.17 11.61
N CYS A 174 4.58 -6.34 11.55
CA CYS A 174 5.53 -5.52 12.31
C CYS A 174 5.56 -4.03 11.90
N LEU A 175 5.01 -3.69 10.74
CA LEU A 175 4.91 -2.31 10.23
C LEU A 175 3.53 -1.67 10.52
N ASN A 176 2.55 -2.44 11.00
CA ASN A 176 1.25 -1.90 11.36
C ASN A 176 1.36 -0.93 12.54
N GLY A 177 0.64 0.19 12.49
CA GLY A 177 0.73 1.23 13.51
C GLY A 177 2.02 2.06 13.49
N LYS A 178 2.92 1.80 12.52
CA LYS A 178 4.21 2.49 12.38
C LYS A 178 4.39 3.15 11.03
N ASN A 179 3.90 2.51 9.96
CA ASN A 179 3.99 3.02 8.60
C ASN A 179 2.59 3.18 8.01
N VAL A 180 2.28 4.38 7.52
CA VAL A 180 0.98 4.70 6.91
C VAL A 180 0.81 3.92 5.61
N VAL A 181 -0.20 3.05 5.54
CA VAL A 181 -0.57 2.33 4.32
C VAL A 181 -1.45 3.24 3.46
N PHE A 182 -1.07 3.45 2.21
CA PHE A 182 -1.73 4.44 1.34
C PHE A 182 -2.15 3.92 -0.03
N GLY A 183 -1.80 2.68 -0.40
CA GLY A 183 -2.21 2.15 -1.69
C GLY A 183 -1.91 0.67 -1.87
N LYS A 184 -2.23 0.16 -3.06
CA LYS A 184 -1.92 -1.21 -3.47
C LYS A 184 -1.68 -1.31 -4.96
N ILE A 185 -0.71 -2.15 -5.34
CA ILE A 185 -0.50 -2.55 -6.73
C ILE A 185 -1.67 -3.43 -7.16
N ILE A 186 -2.43 -2.95 -8.12
CA ILE A 186 -3.58 -3.67 -8.68
C ILE A 186 -3.22 -4.42 -9.97
N ARG A 187 -2.12 -4.06 -10.64
CA ARG A 187 -1.57 -4.75 -11.81
C ARG A 187 -0.05 -4.63 -11.86
N GLY A 188 0.64 -5.66 -12.34
CA GLY A 188 2.08 -5.61 -12.64
C GLY A 188 3.01 -5.88 -11.45
N LEU A 189 2.51 -6.38 -10.32
CA LEU A 189 3.36 -6.77 -9.17
C LEU A 189 4.42 -7.80 -9.57
N ASN A 190 4.07 -8.72 -10.48
CA ASN A 190 4.98 -9.73 -11.02
C ASN A 190 6.20 -9.15 -11.74
N ASN A 191 6.17 -7.87 -12.17
CA ASN A 191 7.31 -7.23 -12.81
C ASN A 191 8.49 -7.00 -11.85
N LEU A 192 8.26 -7.01 -10.53
CA LEU A 192 9.31 -6.90 -9.51
C LEU A 192 10.07 -8.21 -9.26
N PHE A 193 9.64 -9.33 -9.88
CA PHE A 193 10.25 -10.65 -9.72
C PHE A 193 10.92 -11.17 -11.00
N LYS A 194 11.11 -10.30 -12.00
CA LYS A 194 11.74 -10.62 -13.30
C LYS A 194 13.22 -10.26 -13.30
#